data_AF-A0A2H0U1F8-F1
#
_entry.id   AF-A0A2H0U1F8-F1
#
_cell.length_a   1.000
_cell.length_b   1.000
_cell.length_c   1.000
_cell.angle_alpha   90.00
_cell.angle_beta   90.00
_cell.angle_gamma   90.00
#
_symmetry.space_group_name_H-M   'P 1'
#
loop_
_entity.id
_entity.type
_entity.pdbx_description
1 polymer ?
#
loop_
_entity_poly.entity_id
_entity_poly.type
_entity_poly.pdbx_seq_one_letter_code
_entity_poly.pdbx_strand_id
1 'polypeptide(L)' 'MKNVTIYSTPTCHFCHATKEFFKENGIVFTDYNVSEDSARRDEMIQKSGQMGVPVIFVD' A
#
# COMPACT_ATOMS: atom_id res chain seq x y z
N MET A 1 0.08 -18.85 -0.35
CA MET A 1 0.32 -17.85 -1.41
C MET A 1 0.50 -16.53 -0.70
N LYS A 2 1.59 -15.80 -0.95
CA LYS A 2 1.81 -14.56 -0.22
C LYS A 2 0.98 -13.44 -0.83
N ASN A 3 0.04 -12.88 -0.07
CA ASN A 3 -0.81 -11.79 -0.54
C ASN A 3 -0.18 -10.46 -0.14
N VAL A 4 0.35 -9.73 -1.12
CA VAL A 4 0.92 -8.40 -0.89
C VAL A 4 -0.17 -7.36 -1.03
N THR A 5 -0.36 -6.54 -0.01
CA THR A 5 -1.30 -5.42 -0.01
C THR A 5 -0.54 -4.13 0.24
N ILE A 6 -0.74 -3.14 -0.61
CA ILE A 6 -0.10 -1.84 -0.53
C ILE A 6 -1.16 -0.80 -0.28
N TYR A 7 -1.00 -0.04 0.79
CA TYR A 7 -1.77 1.16 1.05
C TYR A 7 -0.95 2.34 0.56
N SER A 8 -1.50 3.04 -0.43
CA SER A 8 -0.85 4.15 -1.09
C SER A 8 -1.76 5.37 -1.22
N THR A 9 -1.16 6.51 -1.54
CA THR A 9 -1.90 7.69 -1.98
C THR A 9 -1.43 8.11 -3.38
N PRO A 10 -2.31 8.67 -4.21
CA PRO A 10 -1.99 9.03 -5.60
C PRO A 10 -0.97 10.17 -5.68
N THR A 11 -0.82 10.93 -4.60
CA THR A 11 0.11 12.06 -4.50
C THR A 11 1.50 11.64 -4.00
N CYS A 12 1.69 10.39 -3.57
CA CYS A 12 2.95 9.95 -2.97
C CYS A 12 3.88 9.32 -4.02
N HIS A 13 4.99 9.99 -4.31
CA HIS A 13 6.00 9.52 -5.25
C HIS A 13 6.63 8.16 -4.83
N PHE A 14 6.83 7.95 -3.52
CA PHE A 14 7.37 6.70 -2.98
C PHE A 14 6.43 5.51 -3.20
N CYS A 15 5.12 5.74 -3.22
CA CYS A 15 4.15 4.70 -3.53
C CYS A 15 4.30 4.20 -4.97
N HIS A 16 4.54 5.12 -5.92
CA HIS A 16 4.75 4.75 -7.33
C HIS A 16 6.01 3.90 -7.51
N ALA A 17 7.13 4.34 -6.91
CA ALA A 17 8.38 3.58 -6.94
C ALA A 17 8.23 2.17 -6.36
N THR A 18 7.45 2.03 -5.28
CA THR A 18 7.16 0.73 -4.66
C THR A 18 6.37 -0.18 -5.60
N LYS A 19 5.34 0.34 -6.27
CA LYS A 19 4.53 -0.43 -7.25
C LYS A 19 5.37 -0.90 -8.43
N GLU A 20 6.24 -0.02 -8.95
CA GLU A 20 7.17 -0.37 -10.02
C GLU A 20 8.11 -1.49 -9.58
N PHE A 21 8.70 -1.38 -8.39
CA PHE A 21 9.58 -2.42 -7.84
C PHE A 21 8.88 -3.79 -7.77
N PHE A 22 7.64 -3.84 -7.25
CA PHE A 22 6.90 -5.10 -7.20
C PHE A 22 6.55 -5.64 -8.59
N LYS A 23 6.21 -4.76 -9.53
CA LYS A 23 5.91 -5.14 -10.92
C LYS A 23 7.15 -5.68 -11.63
N GLU A 24 8.31 -5.06 -11.45
CA GLU A 24 9.60 -5.54 -11.99
C GLU A 24 9.99 -6.90 -11.40
N ASN A 25 9.68 -7.14 -10.12
CA ASN A 25 9.92 -8.43 -9.46
C ASN A 25 8.84 -9.48 -9.74
N GLY A 26 7.82 -9.17 -10.54
CA GLY A 26 6.72 -10.10 -10.85
C GLY A 26 5.86 -10.47 -9.64
N ILE A 27 5.83 -9.62 -8.62
CA ILE A 27 5.06 -9.85 -7.40
C ILE A 27 3.64 -9.34 -7.63
N VAL A 28 2.65 -10.20 -7.38
CA VAL A 28 1.24 -9.81 -7.42
C VAL A 28 0.92 -9.05 -6.13
N PHE A 29 0.48 -7.80 -6.26
CA PHE A 29 0.09 -6.96 -5.14
C PHE A 29 -1.26 -6.30 -5.39
N THR A 30 -1.98 -6.02 -4.31
CA THR A 30 -3.22 -5.24 -4.32
C THR A 30 -2.92 -3.83 -3.84
N ASP A 31 -3.34 -2.84 -4.61
CA ASP A 31 -3.16 -1.43 -4.29
C ASP A 31 -4.46 -0.83 -3.75
N TYR A 32 -4.43 -0.28 -2.54
CA TYR A 32 -5.53 0.46 -1.93
C TYR A 32 -5.18 1.93 -1.78
N ASN A 33 -5.99 2.78 -2.42
CA ASN A 33 -5.86 4.22 -2.29
C ASN A 33 -6.52 4.71 -0.98
N VAL A 34 -5.73 4.96 0.05
CA VAL A 34 -6.23 5.47 1.34
C VAL A 34 -6.61 6.96 1.32
N SER A 35 -6.26 7.66 0.24
CA SER A 35 -6.64 9.07 0.05
C SER A 35 -8.10 9.21 -0.40
N GLU A 36 -8.60 8.24 -1.18
CA GLU A 36 -10.00 8.20 -1.61
C GLU A 36 -10.85 7.35 -0.66
N ASP A 37 -10.24 6.34 -0.02
CA ASP A 37 -10.94 5.36 0.79
C ASP A 37 -10.57 5.51 2.29
N SER A 38 -11.40 6.28 3.01
CA SER A 38 -11.19 6.55 4.44
C SER A 38 -11.25 5.30 5.31
N ALA A 39 -12.02 4.28 4.91
CA ALA A 39 -12.05 2.99 5.61
C ALA A 39 -10.70 2.27 5.52
N ARG A 40 -10.05 2.29 4.36
CA ARG A 40 -8.70 1.72 4.18
C ARG A 40 -7.63 2.52 4.90
N ARG A 41 -7.80 3.83 5.03
CA ARG A 41 -6.94 4.68 5.86
C ARG A 41 -6.98 4.26 7.32
N ASP A 42 -8.18 4.07 7.87
CA ASP A 42 -8.35 3.60 9.25
C ASP A 42 -7.75 2.21 9.43
N GLU A 43 -8.00 1.29 8.49
CA GLU A 43 -7.41 -0.05 8.51
C GLU A 43 -5.87 -0.01 8.50
N MET A 44 -5.27 0.85 7.65
CA MET A 44 -3.83 1.07 7.58
C MET A 44 -3.28 1.56 8.92
N ILE A 45 -3.95 2.54 9.54
CA ILE A 45 -3.52 3.10 10.84
C ILE A 45 -3.65 2.06 11.94
N GLN A 46 -4.75 1.30 11.96
CA GLN A 46 -4.97 0.25 12.96
C GLN A 46 -3.94 -0.88 12.83
N LYS A 47 -3.62 -1.29 11.59
CA LYS A 47 -2.67 -2.38 11.36
C LYS A 47 -1.21 -1.95 11.50
N SER A 48 -0.86 -0.76 11.01
CA SER A 48 0.53 -0.28 10.98
C SER A 48 0.91 0.59 12.19
N GLY A 49 -0.08 1.13 12.91
CA GLY A 49 0.14 2.12 13.97
C GLY A 49 0.64 3.48 13.47
N GLN A 50 0.72 3.69 12.16
CA GLN A 50 1.30 4.89 11.56
C GLN A 50 0.35 5.49 10.50
N MET A 51 0.28 6.82 10.44
CA MET A 51 -0.50 7.55 9.42
C MET A 51 0.26 7.80 8.10
N GLY A 52 1.49 7.31 8.00
CA GLY A 52 2.35 7.55 6.83
C GLY A 52 2.17 6.47 5.77
N VAL A 53 2.15 6.87 4.50
CA VAL A 53 2.24 5.99 3.32
C VAL A 53 3.63 6.09 2.69
N PRO A 54 4.11 5.05 1.97
CA PRO A 54 3.46 3.76 1.69
C PRO A 54 3.49 2.79 2.88
N VAL A 55 2.42 2.00 3.03
CA VAL A 55 2.40 0.85 3.96
C VAL A 55 2.21 -0.42 3.17
N ILE A 56 3.04 -1.43 3.45
CA ILE A 56 3.04 -2.71 2.74
C ILE A 56 2.74 -3.80 3.76
N PHE A 57 1.70 -4.59 3.48
CA PHE A 57 1.36 -5.79 4.22
C PHE A 57 1.65 -7.01 3.36
N VAL A 58 2.24 -8.02 3.98
CA VAL A 58 2.54 -9.31 3.36
C VAL A 58 1.98 -10.38 4.29
N ASP A 59 0.96 -11.09 3.83
CA ASP A 59 0.41 -12.30 4.46
C ASP A 59 0.99 -13.55 3.79
#